data_AF-A0A7D8YL07-F1
#
_entry.id   AF-A0A7D8YL07-F1
#
_cell.length_a   1.000
_cell.length_b   1.000
_cell.length_c   1.000
_cell.angle_alpha   90.00
_cell.angle_beta   90.00
_cell.angle_gamma   90.00
#
_symmetry.space_group_name_H-M   'P 1'
#
loop_
_entity.id
_entity.type
_entity.pdbx_description
1 polymer ?
#
loop_
_entity_poly.entity_id
_entity_poly.type
_entity_poly.pdbx_seq_one_letter_code
_entity_poly.pdbx_strand_id
1 'polypeptide(L)'
;MLVLNPRRVTFAGEAWGEVVSVVVDRQAVKLVESFGDAGPHCVLVDAVEQRVAVTVVQQLARGEVPDVPRPGDAGELVFAYAAAGGSGRKVRVAVSAVVIGVSHGVGLKQGATRTVTFRGVSSDGGAGDPVSVSEDATGD
;
A
#
# COMPACT_ATOMS: atom_id res chain seq x y z
N MET A 1 3.14 3.91 8.99
CA MET A 1 1.78 3.94 8.41
C MET A 1 1.58 5.23 7.65
N LEU A 2 1.33 5.14 6.35
CA LEU A 2 0.89 6.26 5.52
C LEU A 2 -0.51 5.94 5.01
N VAL A 3 -1.49 6.79 5.35
CA VAL A 3 -2.88 6.67 4.89
C VAL A 3 -3.12 7.72 3.82
N LEU A 4 -3.51 7.26 2.64
CA LEU A 4 -3.73 8.08 1.45
C LEU A 4 -5.14 7.84 0.96
N ASN A 5 -5.76 8.88 0.41
CA ASN A 5 -7.13 8.80 -0.12
C ASN A 5 -7.14 9.03 -1.63
N PRO A 6 -6.45 8.20 -2.44
CA PRO A 6 -6.56 8.29 -3.89
C PRO A 6 -7.96 7.85 -4.31
N ARG A 7 -8.53 8.46 -5.36
CA ARG A 7 -9.84 8.04 -5.90
C ARG A 7 -9.74 6.82 -6.82
N ARG A 8 -8.55 6.56 -7.33
CA ARG A 8 -8.26 5.48 -8.28
C ARG A 8 -6.91 4.86 -7.95
N VAL A 9 -6.82 3.55 -8.08
CA VAL A 9 -5.57 2.80 -8.12
C VAL A 9 -5.54 1.99 -9.43
N THR A 10 -4.36 1.56 -9.86
CA THR A 10 -4.21 0.53 -10.89
C THR A 10 -3.41 -0.63 -10.33
N PHE A 11 -3.84 -1.86 -10.56
CA PHE A 11 -3.10 -3.06 -10.19
C PHE A 11 -2.95 -3.97 -11.40
N ALA A 12 -1.71 -4.38 -11.71
CA ALA A 12 -1.42 -5.25 -12.87
C ALA A 12 -2.01 -4.71 -14.20
N GLY A 13 -2.09 -3.39 -14.34
CA GLY A 13 -2.68 -2.71 -15.50
C GLY A 13 -4.20 -2.50 -15.45
N GLU A 14 -4.91 -3.11 -14.49
CA GLU A 14 -6.34 -2.90 -14.29
C GLU A 14 -6.62 -1.71 -13.39
N ALA A 15 -7.50 -0.80 -13.81
CA ALA A 15 -7.87 0.38 -13.03
C ALA A 15 -9.06 0.12 -12.11
N TRP A 16 -8.92 0.46 -10.83
CA TRP A 16 -9.98 0.41 -9.85
C TRP A 16 -10.36 1.83 -9.42
N GLY A 17 -11.61 2.22 -9.67
CA GLY A 17 -12.21 3.47 -9.18
C GLY A 17 -12.80 3.32 -7.78
N GLU A 18 -13.36 4.41 -7.26
CA GLU A 18 -14.04 4.45 -5.94
C GLU A 18 -13.17 3.92 -4.80
N VAL A 19 -11.87 4.18 -4.88
CA VAL A 19 -10.93 3.86 -3.79
C VAL A 19 -11.19 4.83 -2.66
N VAL A 20 -11.47 4.28 -1.49
CA VAL A 20 -11.73 5.02 -0.26
C VAL A 20 -10.41 5.38 0.41
N SER A 21 -9.52 4.40 0.53
CA SER A 21 -8.20 4.59 1.12
C SER A 21 -7.19 3.57 0.64
N VAL A 22 -5.92 3.97 0.71
CA VAL A 22 -4.76 3.11 0.56
C VAL A 22 -3.86 3.33 1.77
N VAL A 23 -3.55 2.25 2.48
CA VAL A 23 -2.66 2.29 3.64
C VAL A 23 -1.39 1.54 3.31
N VAL A 24 -0.23 2.18 3.48
CA VAL A 24 1.09 1.57 3.32
C VAL A 24 1.75 1.48 4.69
N ASP A 25 2.01 0.26 5.13
CA ASP A 25 2.65 -0.06 6.40
C ASP A 25 3.99 -0.74 6.19
N ARG A 26 4.95 -0.33 7.02
CA ARG A 26 6.27 -0.96 7.12
C ARG A 26 6.41 -1.49 8.53
N GLN A 27 6.79 -2.76 8.63
CA GLN A 27 6.99 -3.42 9.91
C GLN A 27 8.33 -4.14 9.89
N ALA A 28 9.16 -3.92 10.90
CA ALA A 28 10.31 -4.77 11.15
C ALA A 28 9.82 -6.16 11.56
N VAL A 29 10.24 -7.17 10.81
CA VAL A 29 9.98 -8.59 11.10
C VAL A 29 11.09 -9.14 11.99
N LYS A 30 12.31 -8.67 11.78
CA LYS A 30 13.49 -9.05 12.55
C LYS A 30 14.28 -7.80 12.93
N LEU A 31 14.42 -7.60 14.23
CA LEU A 31 15.23 -6.53 14.82
C LEU A 31 16.54 -7.09 15.35
N VAL A 32 17.61 -6.31 15.19
CA VAL A 32 18.88 -6.51 15.88
C VAL A 32 19.08 -5.31 16.77
N GLU A 33 19.21 -5.57 18.06
CA GLU A 33 19.39 -4.54 19.09
C GLU A 33 20.68 -4.84 19.86
N SER A 34 21.45 -3.79 20.14
CA SER A 34 22.67 -3.89 20.94
C SER A 34 22.60 -2.87 22.08
N PHE A 35 22.94 -3.30 23.29
CA PHE A 35 22.99 -2.44 24.48
C PHE A 35 24.44 -2.32 24.94
N GLY A 36 24.80 -1.14 25.43
CA GLY A 36 26.12 -0.90 26.04
C GLY A 36 26.03 -0.86 27.56
N ASP A 37 27.18 -0.87 28.23
CA ASP A 37 27.24 -0.89 29.70
C ASP A 37 26.99 0.50 30.35
N ALA A 38 26.90 1.56 29.54
CA ALA A 38 26.81 2.94 30.00
C ALA A 38 25.40 3.38 30.46
N GLY A 39 24.39 2.53 30.31
CA GLY A 39 23.03 2.85 30.72
C GLY A 39 21.96 1.91 30.13
N PRO A 40 20.67 2.16 30.42
CA PRO A 40 19.57 1.26 30.06
C PRO A 40 19.10 1.41 28.61
N HIS A 41 19.74 2.25 27.80
CA HIS A 41 19.30 2.56 26.44
C HIS A 41 20.11 1.80 25.39
N CYS A 42 19.43 1.41 24.33
CA CYS A 42 20.03 0.71 23.19
C CYS A 42 21.05 1.61 22.48
N VAL A 43 22.21 1.06 22.10
CA VAL A 43 23.25 1.77 21.34
C VAL A 43 23.13 1.57 19.84
N LEU A 44 22.44 0.50 19.40
CA LEU A 44 22.18 0.22 18.00
C LEU A 44 20.86 -0.53 17.86
N VAL A 45 20.02 -0.10 16.93
CA VAL A 45 18.81 -0.82 16.50
C VAL A 45 18.81 -0.88 14.98
N ASP A 46 18.69 -2.07 14.41
CA ASP A 46 18.56 -2.31 12.97
C ASP A 46 17.37 -3.24 12.66
N ALA A 47 16.71 -3.02 11.53
CA ALA A 47 15.58 -3.81 11.05
C ALA A 47 16.00 -4.64 9.83
N VAL A 48 16.74 -5.73 10.12
CA VAL A 48 17.36 -6.63 9.14
C VAL A 48 16.34 -7.21 8.15
N GLU A 49 15.13 -7.50 8.63
CA GLU A 49 14.04 -7.94 7.78
C GLU A 49 12.86 -6.99 7.97
N GLN A 50 12.36 -6.46 6.86
CA GLN A 50 11.20 -5.59 6.85
C GLN A 50 10.11 -6.18 5.96
N ARG A 51 8.88 -5.86 6.32
CA ARG A 51 7.71 -6.23 5.55
C ARG A 51 6.91 -5.00 5.21
N VAL A 52 6.58 -4.88 3.92
CA VAL A 52 5.65 -3.87 3.43
C VAL A 52 4.27 -4.51 3.27
N ALA A 53 3.28 -3.94 3.94
CA ALA A 53 1.87 -4.27 3.77
C ALA A 53 1.18 -3.11 3.06
N VAL A 54 0.37 -3.40 2.05
CA VAL A 54 -0.52 -2.39 1.47
C VAL A 54 -1.95 -2.86 1.62
N THR A 55 -2.83 -1.98 2.09
CA THR A 55 -4.27 -2.25 2.18
C THR A 55 -5.02 -1.24 1.34
N VAL A 56 -5.78 -1.73 0.35
CA VAL A 56 -6.65 -0.91 -0.49
C VAL A 56 -8.09 -1.18 -0.07
N VAL A 57 -8.81 -0.14 0.32
CA VAL A 57 -10.24 -0.19 0.59
C VAL A 57 -10.97 0.51 -0.54
N GLN A 58 -11.90 -0.20 -1.17
CA GLN A 58 -12.68 0.26 -2.29
C GLN A 58 -14.17 0.17 -1.97
N GLN A 59 -14.94 1.17 -2.39
CA GLN A 59 -16.40 1.11 -2.36
C GLN A 59 -16.89 0.43 -3.65
N LEU A 60 -17.78 -0.54 -3.53
CA LEU A 60 -18.34 -1.25 -4.68
C LEU A 60 -19.60 -0.54 -5.17
N ALA A 61 -19.56 -0.07 -6.42
CA ALA A 61 -20.73 0.48 -7.09
C ALA A 61 -21.75 -0.63 -7.40
N ARG A 62 -23.03 -0.26 -7.48
CA ARG A 62 -24.12 -1.22 -7.70
C ARG A 62 -24.08 -1.76 -9.13
N GLY A 63 -23.89 -3.07 -9.29
CA GLY A 63 -24.08 -3.77 -10.58
C GLY A 63 -22.80 -4.06 -11.36
N GLU A 64 -21.63 -3.68 -10.85
CA GLU A 64 -20.34 -4.00 -11.45
C GLU A 64 -19.63 -5.04 -10.56
N VAL A 65 -19.33 -6.21 -11.12
CA VAL A 65 -18.37 -7.14 -10.54
C VAL A 65 -17.10 -6.97 -11.36
N PRO A 66 -16.25 -5.95 -11.06
CA PRO A 66 -14.97 -5.82 -11.73
C PRO A 66 -14.15 -7.09 -11.53
N ASP A 67 -13.18 -7.33 -12.42
CA ASP A 67 -12.28 -8.45 -12.22
C ASP A 67 -11.62 -8.30 -10.84
N VAL A 68 -11.69 -9.38 -10.07
CA VAL A 68 -11.28 -9.35 -8.67
C VAL A 68 -9.92 -10.01 -8.60
N PRO A 69 -8.87 -9.30 -8.18
CA PRO A 69 -7.58 -9.92 -7.98
C PRO A 69 -7.71 -11.07 -6.98
N ARG A 70 -7.02 -12.17 -7.24
CA ARG A 70 -7.05 -13.36 -6.40
C ARG A 70 -5.82 -13.35 -5.48
N PRO A 71 -5.92 -13.92 -4.27
CA PRO A 71 -4.73 -14.20 -3.48
C PRO A 71 -3.71 -15.00 -4.30
N GLY A 72 -2.48 -14.51 -4.37
CA GLY A 72 -1.41 -15.04 -5.21
C GLY A 72 -1.13 -14.20 -6.47
N ASP A 73 -2.06 -13.36 -6.91
CA ASP A 73 -1.82 -12.49 -8.06
C ASP A 73 -0.72 -11.47 -7.75
N ALA A 74 0.25 -11.38 -8.65
CA ALA A 74 1.40 -10.49 -8.54
C ALA A 74 1.30 -9.38 -9.60
N GLY A 75 1.66 -8.16 -9.23
CA GLY A 75 1.65 -7.03 -10.15
C GLY A 75 2.12 -5.74 -9.51
N GLU A 76 2.20 -4.70 -10.33
CA GLU A 76 2.46 -3.35 -9.85
C GLU A 76 1.15 -2.70 -9.41
N LEU A 77 1.10 -2.24 -8.16
CA LEU A 77 0.06 -1.39 -7.60
C LEU A 77 0.50 0.07 -7.70
N VAL A 78 -0.22 0.89 -8.46
CA VAL A 78 0.09 2.31 -8.67
C VAL A 78 -1.10 3.17 -8.27
N PHE A 79 -0.83 4.29 -7.60
CA PHE A 79 -1.82 5.31 -7.32
C PHE A 79 -1.17 6.68 -7.18
N ALA A 80 -1.96 7.73 -7.38
CA ALA A 80 -1.53 9.11 -7.19
C ALA A 80 -2.36 9.78 -6.10
N TYR A 81 -1.72 10.62 -5.29
CA TYR A 81 -2.42 11.45 -4.31
C TYR A 81 -1.86 12.87 -4.30
N ALA A 82 -2.71 13.84 -3.98
CA ALA A 82 -2.29 15.21 -3.69
C ALA A 82 -2.13 15.38 -2.18
N ALA A 83 -0.96 15.81 -1.73
CA ALA A 83 -0.75 16.17 -0.33
C ALA A 83 -1.52 17.48 -0.05
N ALA A 84 -2.57 17.39 0.77
CA ALA A 84 -3.61 18.41 0.98
C ALA A 84 -4.57 18.57 -0.21
N GLY A 85 -5.88 18.46 0.04
CA GLY A 85 -6.97 18.36 -0.95
C GLY A 85 -7.23 19.57 -1.86
N GLY A 86 -6.18 20.22 -2.38
CA GLY A 86 -6.21 21.26 -3.41
C GLY A 86 -5.28 20.91 -4.59
N SER A 87 -5.02 21.88 -5.47
CA SER A 87 -4.15 21.78 -6.68
C SER A 87 -2.65 21.60 -6.37
N GLY A 88 -2.34 20.92 -5.27
CA GLY A 88 -1.00 20.59 -4.85
C GLY A 88 -0.34 19.56 -5.77
N ARG A 89 0.98 19.48 -5.69
CA ARG A 89 1.81 18.53 -6.43
C ARG A 89 1.28 17.11 -6.23
N LYS A 90 0.92 16.45 -7.33
CA LYS A 90 0.52 15.04 -7.32
C LYS A 90 1.78 14.18 -7.13
N VAL A 91 1.70 13.26 -6.18
CA VAL A 91 2.73 12.27 -5.89
C VAL A 91 2.24 10.92 -6.38
N ARG A 92 3.02 10.29 -7.25
CA ARG A 92 2.79 8.93 -7.73
C ARG A 92 3.52 7.96 -6.81
N VAL A 93 2.81 6.94 -6.36
CA VAL A 93 3.36 5.84 -5.59
C VAL A 93 3.15 4.56 -6.39
N ALA A 94 4.22 3.79 -6.57
CA ALA A 94 4.17 2.48 -7.21
C ALA A 94 4.78 1.43 -6.29
N VAL A 95 4.11 0.28 -6.18
CA VAL A 95 4.51 -0.83 -5.31
C VAL A 95 4.44 -2.13 -6.10
N SER A 96 5.58 -2.82 -6.23
CA SER A 96 5.58 -4.21 -6.70
C SER A 96 5.03 -5.10 -5.59
N ALA A 97 3.91 -5.79 -5.81
CA ALA A 97 3.23 -6.49 -4.72
C ALA A 97 2.47 -7.75 -5.15
N VAL A 98 2.20 -8.61 -4.16
CA VAL A 98 1.37 -9.82 -4.29
C VAL A 98 0.14 -9.67 -3.42
N VAL A 99 -1.02 -10.02 -3.96
CA VAL A 99 -2.29 -10.04 -3.23
C VAL A 99 -2.26 -11.21 -2.24
N ILE A 100 -2.50 -10.94 -0.96
CA ILE A 100 -2.52 -11.97 0.09
C ILE A 100 -3.90 -12.21 0.67
N GLY A 101 -4.87 -11.33 0.40
CA GLY A 101 -6.22 -11.49 0.89
C GLY A 101 -7.18 -10.48 0.28
N VAL A 102 -8.38 -10.96 0.00
CA VAL A 102 -9.51 -10.13 -0.42
C VAL A 102 -10.67 -10.42 0.53
N SER A 103 -11.22 -9.38 1.14
CA SER A 103 -12.40 -9.47 2.00
C SER A 103 -13.44 -8.46 1.58
N HIS A 104 -14.70 -8.78 1.88
CA HIS A 104 -15.85 -7.94 1.55
C HIS A 104 -16.58 -7.59 2.83
N GLY A 105 -16.95 -6.33 2.96
CA GLY A 105 -17.77 -5.82 4.05
C GLY A 105 -19.07 -5.26 3.50
N VAL A 106 -20.16 -5.38 4.26
CA VAL A 106 -21.42 -4.71 3.95
C VAL A 106 -21.87 -3.96 5.20
N GLY A 107 -21.97 -2.63 5.10
CA GLY A 107 -22.40 -1.77 6.18
C GLY A 107 -23.58 -0.89 5.77
N LEU A 108 -24.48 -0.60 6.70
CA LEU A 108 -25.66 0.25 6.44
C LEU A 108 -25.27 1.68 6.01
N LYS A 109 -24.13 2.20 6.48
CA LYS A 109 -23.65 3.56 6.16
C LYS A 109 -22.65 3.60 5.01
N GLN A 110 -21.69 2.68 4.96
CA GLN A 110 -20.65 2.66 3.92
C GLN A 110 -21.06 1.90 2.64
N GLY A 111 -22.17 1.16 2.66
CA GLY A 111 -22.54 0.27 1.56
C GLY A 111 -21.64 -0.97 1.51
N ALA A 112 -21.48 -1.54 0.31
CA ALA A 112 -20.58 -2.66 0.08
C ALA A 112 -19.15 -2.15 -0.14
N THR A 113 -18.19 -2.73 0.58
CA THR A 113 -16.77 -2.43 0.45
C THR A 113 -15.97 -3.68 0.15
N ARG A 114 -14.87 -3.49 -0.57
CA ARG A 114 -13.86 -4.50 -0.85
C ARG A 114 -12.54 -4.05 -0.23
N THR A 115 -11.93 -4.92 0.55
CA THR A 115 -10.60 -4.70 1.12
C THR A 115 -9.63 -5.69 0.49
N VAL A 116 -8.64 -5.18 -0.23
CA VAL A 116 -7.56 -5.96 -0.84
C VAL A 116 -6.29 -5.69 -0.07
N THR A 117 -5.67 -6.76 0.41
CA THR A 117 -4.41 -6.72 1.16
C THR A 117 -3.28 -7.29 0.33
N PHE A 118 -2.15 -6.60 0.35
CA PHE A 118 -0.98 -6.90 -0.45
C PHE A 118 0.27 -7.02 0.41
N ARG A 119 1.25 -7.77 -0.09
CA ARG A 119 2.63 -7.76 0.37
C ARG A 119 3.52 -7.17 -0.69
N GLY A 120 4.28 -6.14 -0.33
CA GLY A 120 5.32 -5.60 -1.19
C GLY A 120 6.41 -6.64 -1.41
N VAL A 121 6.87 -6.78 -2.65
CA VAL A 121 7.92 -7.69 -3.08
C VAL A 121 9.01 -6.88 -3.76
N SER A 122 10.23 -7.03 -3.27
CA SER A 122 11.40 -6.36 -3.85
C SER A 122 11.69 -6.91 -5.25
N SER A 123 11.98 -6.02 -6.21
CA SER A 123 12.23 -6.38 -7.60
C SER A 123 13.65 -6.91 -7.86
N ASP A 124 14.58 -6.75 -6.90
CA ASP A 124 16.00 -7.13 -7.03
C ASP A 124 16.43 -8.24 -6.07
N GLY A 125 15.47 -8.97 -5.48
CA GLY A 125 15.76 -10.06 -4.56
C GLY A 125 16.00 -9.64 -3.11
N GLY A 126 15.63 -8.41 -2.73
CA GLY A 126 15.53 -7.98 -1.33
C GLY A 126 16.42 -6.79 -0.94
N ALA A 127 17.18 -6.22 -1.88
CA ALA A 127 18.02 -5.05 -1.61
C ALA A 127 17.25 -3.73 -1.81
N GLY A 128 16.32 -3.72 -2.76
CA GLY A 128 15.53 -2.57 -3.14
C GLY A 128 14.22 -2.49 -2.37
N ASP A 129 13.82 -1.26 -2.06
CA ASP A 129 12.51 -0.96 -1.50
C ASP A 129 11.41 -1.30 -2.51
N PRO A 130 10.39 -2.12 -2.15
CA PRO A 130 9.29 -2.42 -3.06
C PRO A 130 8.40 -1.21 -3.34
N VAL A 131 8.52 -0.12 -2.57
CA VAL A 131 7.76 1.12 -2.74
C VAL A 131 8.65 2.18 -3.39
N SER A 132 8.19 2.70 -4.52
CA SER A 132 8.78 3.87 -5.18
C SER A 132 7.82 5.05 -5.12
N VAL A 133 8.38 6.24 -4.91
CA VAL A 133 7.63 7.50 -4.86
C VAL A 133 8.27 8.44 -5.87
N SER A 134 7.47 8.93 -6.80
CA SER A 134 7.91 9.91 -7.80
C SER A 134 6.92 11.05 -7.92
N GLU A 135 7.37 12.13 -8.52
CA GLU A 135 6.48 13.23 -8.88
C GLU A 135 5.62 12.80 -10.05
N ASP A 136 4.32 13.10 -9.97
CA ASP A 136 3.43 12.90 -11.10
C ASP A 136 3.43 14.17 -11.96
N ALA A 137 4.26 14.17 -13.00
CA ALA A 137 4.36 15.28 -13.94
C ALA A 137 3.10 15.45 -14.80
N THR A 138 2.20 14.46 -14.81
CA THR A 138 1.10 14.36 -15.79
C THR A 138 -0.17 15.10 -15.36
N GLY A 139 -0.35 15.37 -14.06
CA GLY A 139 -1.43 16.26 -13.61
C GLY A 139 -2.87 15.77 -13.79
N ASP A 140 -3.13 14.61 -14.39
CA ASP A 140 -4.47 14.06 -14.69
C ASP A 140 -5.15 13.38 -13.50
#